data_AF-A0A7K0YBI8-F1
#
_entry.id   AF-A0A7K0YBI8-F1
#
_cell.length_a   1.000
_cell.length_b   1.000
_cell.length_c   1.000
_cell.angle_alpha   90.00
_cell.angle_beta   90.00
_cell.angle_gamma   90.00
#
_symmetry.space_group_name_H-M   'P 1'
#
loop_
_entity.id
_entity.type
_entity.pdbx_description
1 polymer ?
#
loop_
_entity_poly.entity_id
_entity_poly.type
_entity_poly.pdbx_seq_one_letter_code
_entity_poly.pdbx_strand_id
1 'polypeptide(L)'
;EQHASPGQAAISSFVAFAGGSLLPLLAVTGPWVDYRIQVTVAAVIASLAITGFVGARIGGARSGKAILRNVVVSLLTMGITYAIGQLVGTSI
;
A
#
# COMPACT_ATOMS: atom_id res chain seq x y z
N GLU A 1 -28.57 -9.53 14.57
CA GLU A 1 -27.35 -10.35 14.51
C GLU A 1 -26.55 -9.97 13.27
N GLN A 2 -25.48 -9.20 13.44
CA GLN A 2 -24.68 -8.67 12.34
C GLN A 2 -23.75 -9.77 11.82
N HIS A 3 -24.27 -10.62 10.95
CA HIS A 3 -23.50 -11.71 10.36
C HIS A 3 -22.46 -11.09 9.41
N ALA A 4 -21.23 -10.94 9.90
CA ALA A 4 -20.07 -10.73 9.04
C ALA A 4 -19.95 -11.95 8.13
N SER A 5 -20.61 -11.89 6.96
CA SER A 5 -20.54 -12.93 5.95
C SER A 5 -19.09 -12.99 5.46
N PRO A 6 -18.40 -14.13 5.59
CA PRO A 6 -17.00 -14.24 5.16
C PRO A 6 -16.83 -13.91 3.67
N GLY A 7 -17.83 -14.24 2.83
CA GLY A 7 -17.83 -13.88 1.42
C GLY A 7 -17.94 -12.37 1.18
N GLN A 8 -18.81 -11.69 1.92
CA GLN A 8 -18.94 -10.22 1.86
C GLN A 8 -17.66 -9.51 2.34
N ALA A 9 -17.02 -10.03 3.39
CA ALA A 9 -15.76 -9.50 3.90
C ALA A 9 -14.60 -9.70 2.91
N ALA A 10 -14.53 -10.86 2.23
CA ALA A 10 -13.51 -11.13 1.23
C ALA A 10 -13.63 -10.19 0.02
N ILE A 11 -14.85 -10.03 -0.52
CA ILE A 11 -15.08 -9.16 -1.69
C ILE A 11 -14.83 -7.69 -1.35
N SER A 12 -15.29 -7.22 -0.20
CA SER A 12 -15.03 -5.83 0.22
C SER A 12 -13.54 -5.57 0.42
N SER A 13 -12.79 -6.52 0.97
CA SER A 13 -11.33 -6.43 1.11
C SER A 13 -10.61 -6.43 -0.24
N PHE A 14 -11.05 -7.27 -1.19
CA PHE A 14 -10.51 -7.29 -2.54
C PHE A 14 -10.68 -5.94 -3.23
N VAL A 15 -11.88 -5.36 -3.20
CA VAL A 15 -12.16 -4.06 -3.83
C VAL A 15 -11.36 -2.93 -3.16
N ALA A 16 -11.29 -2.93 -1.83
CA ALA A 16 -10.50 -1.94 -1.09
C ALA A 16 -9.00 -2.03 -1.44
N PHE A 17 -8.45 -3.25 -1.51
CA PHE A 17 -7.06 -3.48 -1.88
C PHE A 17 -6.79 -3.11 -3.34
N ALA A 18 -7.59 -3.62 -4.26
CA ALA A 18 -7.47 -3.32 -5.69
C ALA A 18 -7.53 -1.82 -5.92
N GLY A 19 -8.55 -1.14 -5.39
CA GLY A 19 -8.70 0.31 -5.49
C GLY A 19 -7.54 1.08 -4.88
N GLY A 20 -7.07 0.70 -3.70
CA GLY A 20 -5.89 1.30 -3.08
C GLY A 20 -4.61 1.08 -3.90
N SER A 21 -4.46 -0.06 -4.56
CA SER A 21 -3.26 -0.38 -5.35
C SER A 21 -3.17 0.34 -6.71
N LEU A 22 -4.27 0.96 -7.18
CA LEU A 22 -4.32 1.60 -8.50
C LEU A 22 -3.29 2.72 -8.65
N LEU A 23 -3.15 3.59 -7.64
CA LEU A 23 -2.22 4.71 -7.71
C LEU A 23 -0.74 4.24 -7.79
N PRO A 24 -0.27 3.30 -6.94
CA PRO A 24 1.02 2.65 -7.10
C PRO A 24 1.23 1.96 -8.45
N LEU A 25 0.20 1.28 -8.98
CA LEU A 25 0.29 0.59 -10.28
C LEU A 25 0.48 1.58 -11.44
N LEU A 26 -0.21 2.71 -11.40
CA LEU A 26 -0.02 3.77 -12.39
C LEU A 26 1.36 4.43 -12.24
N ALA A 27 1.80 4.64 -10.99
CA ALA A 27 3.10 5.23 -10.70
C ALA A 27 4.26 4.36 -11.20
N VAL A 28 4.17 3.03 -11.06
CA VAL A 28 5.23 2.14 -11.52
C VAL A 28 5.23 1.94 -13.03
N THR A 29 4.08 2.06 -13.72
CA THR A 29 3.98 1.84 -15.18
C THR A 29 4.23 3.10 -16.02
N GLY A 30 4.28 4.27 -15.38
CA GLY A 30 4.50 5.55 -16.06
C GLY A 30 5.84 5.70 -16.81
N PRO A 31 5.98 6.75 -17.62
CA PRO A 31 7.13 6.96 -18.52
C PRO A 31 8.43 7.40 -17.80
N TRP A 32 8.39 7.73 -16.51
CA TRP A 32 9.51 8.25 -15.72
C TRP A 32 10.45 7.13 -15.23
N VAL A 33 11.22 6.53 -16.15
CA VAL A 33 12.15 5.43 -15.84
C VAL A 33 13.19 5.83 -14.78
N ASP A 34 13.79 7.01 -14.89
CA ASP A 34 14.86 7.46 -13.98
C ASP A 34 14.40 7.66 -12.53
N TYR A 35 13.11 7.97 -12.34
CA TYR A 35 12.51 8.25 -11.04
C TYR A 35 11.47 7.20 -10.63
N ARG A 36 11.40 6.07 -11.33
CA ARG A 36 10.33 5.08 -11.17
C ARG A 36 10.20 4.60 -9.73
N ILE A 37 11.34 4.35 -9.06
CA ILE A 37 11.36 3.90 -7.66
C ILE A 37 10.80 4.98 -6.75
N GLN A 38 11.29 6.22 -6.85
CA GLN A 38 10.89 7.35 -6.01
C GLN A 38 9.40 7.66 -6.19
N VAL A 39 8.92 7.70 -7.44
CA VAL A 39 7.52 7.98 -7.77
C VAL A 39 6.61 6.85 -7.26
N THR A 40 7.02 5.59 -7.39
CA THR A 40 6.25 4.45 -6.87
C THR A 40 6.16 4.48 -5.35
N VAL A 41 7.28 4.74 -4.65
CA VAL A 41 7.29 4.85 -3.18
C VAL A 41 6.40 6.00 -2.71
N ALA A 42 6.47 7.17 -3.36
CA ALA A 42 5.60 8.30 -3.05
C ALA A 42 4.11 7.96 -3.26
N ALA A 43 3.78 7.29 -4.36
CA ALA A 43 2.42 6.85 -4.66
C ALA A 43 1.89 5.81 -3.65
N VAL A 44 2.75 4.91 -3.17
CA VAL A 44 2.44 3.94 -2.12
C VAL A 44 2.13 4.67 -0.82
N ILE A 45 2.99 5.59 -0.38
CA ILE A 45 2.74 6.38 0.85
C ILE A 45 1.43 7.15 0.72
N ALA A 46 1.19 7.82 -0.41
CA ALA A 46 -0.03 8.57 -0.65
C ALA A 46 -1.26 7.67 -0.60
N SER A 47 -1.21 6.49 -1.24
CA SER A 47 -2.30 5.53 -1.21
C SER A 47 -2.57 5.00 0.20
N LEU A 48 -1.55 4.61 0.95
CA LEU A 48 -1.69 4.14 2.34
C LEU A 48 -2.25 5.23 3.25
N ALA A 49 -1.83 6.48 3.05
CA ALA A 49 -2.32 7.61 3.82
C ALA A 49 -3.82 7.86 3.55
N ILE A 50 -4.22 7.86 2.28
CA ILE A 50 -5.62 8.07 1.88
C ILE A 50 -6.49 6.92 2.38
N THR A 51 -6.12 5.67 2.07
CA THR A 51 -6.89 4.49 2.47
C THR A 51 -6.94 4.31 3.98
N GLY A 52 -5.82 4.52 4.68
CA GLY A 52 -5.75 4.47 6.13
C GLY A 52 -6.56 5.57 6.81
N PHE A 53 -6.58 6.78 6.24
CA PHE A 53 -7.41 7.88 6.74
C PHE A 53 -8.90 7.61 6.56
N VAL A 54 -9.32 7.18 5.36
CA VAL A 54 -10.72 6.85 5.06
C VAL A 54 -11.19 5.69 5.96
N GLY A 55 -10.40 4.61 6.05
CA GLY A 55 -10.72 3.46 6.89
C GLY A 55 -10.85 3.83 8.37
N ALA A 56 -9.96 4.67 8.89
CA ALA A 56 -10.03 5.08 10.28
C ALA A 56 -11.16 6.07 10.58
N ARG A 57 -11.56 6.90 9.61
CA ARG A 57 -12.70 7.81 9.74
C ARG A 57 -14.03 7.04 9.73
N ILE A 58 -14.15 6.01 8.89
CA ILE A 58 -15.31 5.09 8.89
C ILE A 58 -15.33 4.25 10.18
N GLY A 59 -14.17 3.82 10.68
CA GLY A 59 -14.03 2.98 11.87
C GLY A 59 -14.02 3.72 13.22
N GLY A 60 -14.13 5.06 13.24
CA GLY A 60 -14.18 5.85 14.49
C GLY A 60 -12.92 5.82 15.36
N ALA A 61 -11.76 5.40 14.84
CA ALA A 61 -10.55 5.15 15.61
C ALA A 61 -9.53 6.32 15.56
N ARG A 62 -8.66 6.43 16.58
CA ARG A 62 -7.52 7.39 16.60
C ARG A 62 -6.47 6.99 15.54
N SER A 63 -6.65 7.53 14.34
CA SER A 63 -6.05 7.05 13.09
C SER A 63 -4.53 7.27 12.96
N GLY A 64 -4.01 8.40 13.43
CA GLY A 64 -2.69 8.87 13.02
C GLY A 64 -1.54 7.92 13.36
N LYS A 65 -1.51 7.37 14.59
CA LYS A 65 -0.45 6.44 15.01
C LYS A 65 -0.51 5.11 14.27
N ALA A 66 -1.72 4.61 13.99
CA ALA A 66 -1.91 3.37 13.25
C ALA A 66 -1.48 3.52 11.78
N ILE A 67 -1.86 4.63 11.14
CA ILE A 67 -1.44 4.95 9.76
C ILE A 67 0.07 5.09 9.68
N LEU A 68 0.68 5.84 10.61
CA LEU A 68 2.14 6.04 10.61
C LEU A 68 2.88 4.71 10.78
N ARG A 69 2.46 3.86 11.72
CA ARG A 69 3.01 2.51 11.87
C ARG A 69 2.88 1.71 10.58
N ASN A 70 1.71 1.74 9.94
CA ASN A 70 1.47 1.01 8.69
C ASN A 70 2.44 1.48 7.59
N VAL A 71 2.55 2.79 7.38
CA VAL A 71 3.46 3.38 6.39
C VAL A 71 4.92 3.01 6.69
N VAL A 72 5.38 3.13 7.94
CA VAL A 72 6.75 2.80 8.32
C VAL A 72 7.07 1.33 8.05
N VAL A 73 6.18 0.42 8.44
CA VAL A 73 6.36 -1.01 8.19
C VAL A 73 6.37 -1.29 6.68
N SER A 74 5.45 -0.69 5.91
CA SER A 74 5.43 -0.87 4.46
C SER A 74 6.71 -0.37 3.78
N LEU A 75 7.24 0.78 4.19
CA LEU A 75 8.50 1.30 3.66
C LEU A 75 9.69 0.41 4.02
N LEU A 76 9.72 -0.10 5.25
CA LEU A 76 10.77 -1.01 5.70
C LEU A 76 10.72 -2.32 4.91
N THR A 77 9.54 -2.91 4.73
CA THR A 77 9.33 -4.10 3.91
C THR A 77 9.76 -3.85 2.46
N MET A 78 9.37 -2.73 1.86
CA MET A 78 9.79 -2.37 0.50
C MET A 78 11.31 -2.23 0.37
N GLY A 79 11.95 -1.58 1.34
CA GLY A 79 13.40 -1.44 1.38
C GLY A 79 14.11 -2.80 1.46
N ILE A 80 13.61 -3.72 2.29
CA ILE A 80 14.14 -5.09 2.40
C ILE A 80 13.95 -5.84 1.07
N THR A 81 12.74 -5.83 0.50
CA THR A 81 12.47 -6.53 -0.78
C THR A 81 13.33 -5.97 -1.91
N TYR A 82 13.52 -4.65 -1.95
CA TYR A 82 14.40 -4.01 -2.92
C TYR A 82 15.86 -4.42 -2.70
N ALA A 83 16.37 -4.40 -1.46
CA ALA A 83 17.72 -4.83 -1.15
C ALA A 83 17.96 -6.29 -1.53
N ILE A 84 17.03 -7.19 -1.21
CA ILE A 84 17.09 -8.59 -1.63
C ILE A 84 17.08 -8.69 -3.16
N GLY A 85 16.19 -7.95 -3.83
CA GLY A 85 16.13 -7.89 -5.29
C GLY A 85 17.45 -7.44 -5.93
N GLN A 86 18.13 -6.47 -5.33
CA GLN A 86 19.46 -6.03 -5.75
C GLN A 86 20.51 -7.12 -5.51
N LEU A 87 20.50 -7.79 -4.36
CA LEU A 87 21.48 -8.85 -4.02
C LEU A 87 21.31 -10.12 -4.86
N VAL A 88 20.07 -10.48 -5.18
CA VAL A 88 19.75 -11.69 -5.97
C VAL A 88 19.83 -11.38 -7.47
N GLY A 89 19.33 -10.21 -7.90
CA GLY A 89 19.35 -9.74 -9.29
C GLY A 89 20.73 -9.33 -9.80
N THR A 90 21.76 -9.26 -8.94
CA THR A 90 23.17 -9.18 -9.37
C THR A 90 23.73 -10.49 -9.91
N SER A 91 22.93 -11.57 -9.95
CA SER A 91 23.24 -12.75 -10.74
C SER A 91 22.56 -12.63 -12.11
N ILE A 92 23.24 -11.94 -13.05
CA ILE A 92 23.10 -11.99 -14.53
C ILE A 92 21.69 -12.09 -15.12
#